data_AF-A0AB36W7F1-F1
#
_entry.id   AF-A0AB36W7F1-F1
#
_cell.length_a   1.000
_cell.length_b   1.000
_cell.length_c   1.000
_cell.angle_alpha   90.00
_cell.angle_beta   90.00
_cell.angle_gamma   90.00
#
_symmetry.space_group_name_H-M   'P 1'
#
loop_
_entity.id
_entity.type
_entity.pdbx_description
1 polymer ?
#
loop_
_entity_poly.entity_id
_entity_poly.type
_entity_poly.pdbx_seq_one_letter_code
_entity_poly.pdbx_strand_id
1 'polypeptide(L)'
;MDATSYPVHEAARDGKPLIVSGLLSENNKLATSKDSDGRTPLHWAVAMNHENIVDLVLPFLKNIDLDDLVDDSGWTPVHIACGVGNISILSKLMAHDPQPDINLATSTGVTGLHVAVSKNHYELVEKLLKDYKASARKRDSRGQTPLHRAGACGSSVAVKALVEAGVNVNATDKDGWTALHHALAEGQGDVAVLLVELGARKDVEGNEGEKPVDVAGEAVRRYFESHV
;
A
#
# COMPACT_ATOMS: atom_id res chain seq x y z
N MET A 1 -17.84 -32.04 12.36
CA MET A 1 -16.40 -31.73 12.37
C MET A 1 -16.16 -30.94 11.11
N ASP A 2 -16.10 -29.62 11.23
CA ASP A 2 -15.74 -28.78 10.08
C ASP A 2 -14.24 -28.97 9.83
N ALA A 3 -13.89 -29.31 8.60
CA ALA A 3 -12.65 -30.00 8.26
C ALA A 3 -11.48 -29.08 7.90
N THR A 4 -11.54 -27.80 8.24
CA THR A 4 -10.41 -26.85 8.11
C THR A 4 -10.50 -25.78 9.19
N SER A 5 -10.26 -26.14 10.46
CA SER A 5 -9.98 -25.13 11.50
C SER A 5 -8.51 -24.72 11.39
N TYR A 6 -8.25 -23.43 11.52
CA TYR A 6 -6.90 -22.85 11.49
C TYR A 6 -6.64 -22.15 12.84
N PRO A 7 -6.43 -22.90 13.95
CA PRO A 7 -6.58 -22.36 15.30
C PRO A 7 -5.60 -21.24 15.62
N VAL A 8 -4.37 -21.31 15.08
CA VAL A 8 -3.36 -20.26 15.30
C VAL A 8 -3.69 -18.99 14.51
N HIS A 9 -4.28 -19.11 13.32
CA HIS A 9 -4.75 -18.00 12.49
C HIS A 9 -5.95 -17.31 13.13
N GLU A 10 -6.94 -18.09 13.56
CA GLU A 10 -8.11 -17.59 14.29
C GLU A 10 -7.70 -16.89 15.59
N ALA A 11 -6.77 -17.47 16.35
CA ALA A 11 -6.25 -16.85 17.57
C ALA A 11 -5.49 -15.54 17.30
N ALA A 12 -4.70 -15.48 16.22
CA ALA A 12 -4.01 -14.27 15.79
C ALA A 12 -5.00 -13.17 15.34
N ARG A 13 -5.99 -13.55 14.54
CA ARG A 13 -7.05 -12.66 14.06
C ARG A 13 -7.92 -12.14 15.20
N ASP A 14 -8.27 -12.99 16.16
CA ASP A 14 -9.18 -12.63 17.25
C ASP A 14 -8.46 -11.98 18.45
N GLY A 15 -7.13 -11.81 18.40
CA GLY A 15 -6.39 -11.10 19.46
C GLY A 15 -6.17 -11.93 20.72
N LYS A 16 -5.90 -13.23 20.58
CA LYS A 16 -5.75 -14.20 21.68
C LYS A 16 -4.27 -14.58 21.89
N PRO A 17 -3.44 -13.70 22.48
CA PRO A 17 -1.98 -13.91 22.55
C PRO A 17 -1.58 -15.17 23.33
N LEU A 18 -2.31 -15.54 24.39
CA LEU A 18 -2.03 -16.74 25.17
C LEU A 18 -2.24 -18.03 24.35
N ILE A 19 -3.27 -18.05 23.50
CA ILE A 19 -3.54 -19.19 22.62
C ILE A 19 -2.48 -19.26 21.52
N VAL A 20 -2.12 -18.11 20.91
CA VAL A 20 -1.02 -18.07 19.93
C VAL A 20 0.28 -18.58 20.53
N SER A 21 0.66 -18.08 21.71
CA SER A 21 1.89 -18.51 22.39
C SER A 21 1.87 -20.00 22.73
N GLY A 22 0.74 -20.54 23.21
CA GLY A 22 0.59 -21.97 23.49
C GLY A 22 0.78 -22.81 22.24
N LEU A 23 0.04 -22.50 21.17
CA LEU A 23 0.10 -23.25 19.91
C LEU A 23 1.48 -23.22 19.26
N LEU A 24 2.16 -22.06 19.23
CA LEU A 24 3.50 -21.94 18.66
C LEU A 24 4.58 -22.64 19.50
N SER A 25 4.39 -22.68 20.83
CA SER A 25 5.31 -23.41 21.72
C SER A 25 5.18 -24.92 21.56
N GLU A 26 3.96 -25.41 21.31
CA GLU A 26 3.70 -26.83 21.03
C GLU A 26 4.19 -27.24 19.63
N ASN A 27 3.98 -26.38 18.63
CA ASN A 27 4.39 -26.63 17.25
C ASN A 27 4.79 -25.34 16.52
N ASN A 28 6.09 -25.06 16.50
CA ASN A 28 6.63 -23.84 15.86
C ASN A 28 6.36 -23.75 14.35
N LYS A 29 6.12 -24.86 13.65
CA LYS A 29 5.82 -24.87 12.21
C LYS A 29 4.48 -24.17 11.89
N LEU A 30 3.63 -23.98 12.91
CA LEU A 30 2.41 -23.20 12.79
C LEU A 30 2.67 -21.71 12.52
N ALA A 31 3.86 -21.18 12.83
CA ALA A 31 4.20 -19.78 12.53
C ALA A 31 4.21 -19.49 11.02
N THR A 32 4.52 -20.50 10.20
CA THR A 32 4.57 -20.40 8.73
C THR A 32 3.43 -21.16 8.05
N SER A 33 2.51 -21.78 8.79
CA SER A 33 1.39 -22.50 8.17
C SER A 33 0.44 -21.54 7.49
N LYS A 34 -0.11 -21.95 6.35
CA LYS A 34 -1.04 -21.16 5.55
C LYS A 34 -2.48 -21.63 5.78
N ASP A 35 -3.40 -20.69 5.87
CA ASP A 35 -4.84 -20.98 5.83
C ASP A 35 -5.36 -21.12 4.40
N SER A 36 -6.69 -21.12 4.22
CA SER A 36 -7.33 -21.24 2.90
C SER A 36 -7.12 -20.04 1.98
N ASP A 37 -6.66 -18.89 2.49
CA ASP A 37 -6.34 -17.69 1.70
C ASP A 37 -4.81 -17.56 1.47
N GLY A 38 -4.03 -18.58 1.85
CA GLY A 38 -2.58 -18.55 1.79
C GLY A 38 -1.93 -17.75 2.93
N ARG A 39 -2.70 -17.29 3.92
CA ARG A 39 -2.21 -16.39 4.98
C ARG A 39 -1.59 -17.15 6.13
N THR A 40 -0.54 -16.59 6.70
CA THR A 40 0.05 -17.05 7.96
C THR A 40 -0.57 -16.34 9.16
N PRO A 41 -0.35 -16.81 10.41
CA PRO A 41 -0.80 -16.09 11.60
C PRO A 41 -0.25 -14.65 11.68
N LEU A 42 0.95 -14.40 11.12
CA LEU A 42 1.52 -13.05 11.07
C LEU A 42 0.68 -12.11 10.20
N HIS A 43 0.13 -12.58 9.07
CA HIS A 43 -0.76 -11.78 8.23
C HIS A 43 -1.98 -11.29 9.03
N TRP A 44 -2.61 -12.19 9.79
CA TRP A 44 -3.78 -11.86 10.61
C TRP A 44 -3.44 -10.96 11.78
N ALA A 45 -2.33 -11.21 12.48
CA ALA A 45 -1.88 -10.36 13.57
C ALA A 45 -1.63 -8.93 13.10
N VAL A 46 -0.98 -8.77 11.93
CA VAL A 46 -0.73 -7.45 11.33
C VAL A 46 -2.04 -6.82 10.85
N ALA A 47 -2.89 -7.56 10.13
CA ALA A 47 -4.15 -7.05 9.57
C ALA A 47 -5.09 -6.52 10.66
N MET A 48 -5.13 -7.19 11.82
CA MET A 48 -5.97 -6.82 12.96
C MET A 48 -5.26 -5.87 13.93
N ASN A 49 -4.07 -5.38 13.58
CA ASN A 49 -3.28 -4.46 14.38
C ASN A 49 -2.91 -4.99 15.78
N HIS A 50 -2.77 -6.30 15.93
CA HIS A 50 -2.41 -6.98 17.17
C HIS A 50 -0.90 -7.01 17.36
N GLU A 51 -0.33 -5.86 17.70
CA GLU A 51 1.12 -5.68 17.86
C GLU A 51 1.74 -6.65 18.89
N ASN A 52 1.03 -6.96 19.97
CA ASN A 52 1.46 -7.96 20.96
C ASN A 52 1.57 -9.38 20.36
N ILE A 53 0.75 -9.73 19.39
CA ILE A 53 0.82 -11.02 18.69
C ILE A 53 1.95 -11.00 17.66
N VAL A 54 2.18 -9.86 16.98
CA VAL A 54 3.37 -9.69 16.12
C VAL A 54 4.65 -9.97 16.93
N ASP A 55 4.77 -9.42 18.13
CA ASP A 55 5.91 -9.66 19.03
C ASP A 55 6.06 -11.13 19.45
N LEU A 56 4.95 -11.86 19.58
CA LEU A 56 4.96 -13.29 19.89
C LEU A 56 5.35 -14.16 18.69
N VAL A 57 4.96 -13.77 17.47
CA VAL A 57 5.15 -14.59 16.26
C VAL A 57 6.55 -14.42 15.67
N LEU A 58 7.09 -13.19 15.62
CA LEU A 58 8.38 -12.90 14.96
C LEU A 58 9.56 -13.75 15.45
N PRO A 59 9.72 -14.06 16.76
CA PRO A 59 10.82 -14.93 17.21
C PRO A 59 10.83 -16.33 16.58
N PHE A 60 9.65 -16.86 16.19
CA PHE A 60 9.54 -18.14 15.50
C PHE A 60 9.87 -18.07 14.00
N LEU A 61 10.06 -16.86 13.46
CA LEU A 61 10.33 -16.59 12.05
C LEU A 61 11.77 -16.12 11.79
N LYS A 62 12.65 -16.11 12.80
CA LYS A 62 14.01 -15.52 12.73
C LYS A 62 14.88 -15.92 11.52
N ASN A 63 14.66 -17.07 10.90
CA ASN A 63 15.42 -17.54 9.72
C ASN A 63 14.53 -17.73 8.49
N ILE A 64 13.34 -17.13 8.49
CA ILE A 64 12.36 -17.20 7.42
C ILE A 64 12.36 -15.85 6.75
N ASP A 65 12.52 -15.83 5.43
CA ASP A 65 12.32 -14.62 4.67
C ASP A 65 10.84 -14.23 4.71
N LEU A 66 10.52 -13.04 5.25
CA LEU A 66 9.13 -12.58 5.33
C LEU A 66 8.56 -12.28 3.95
N ASP A 67 9.41 -12.08 2.93
CA ASP A 67 8.99 -11.90 1.54
C ASP A 67 8.45 -13.19 0.91
N ASP A 68 8.85 -14.37 1.43
CA ASP A 68 8.30 -15.67 1.02
C ASP A 68 6.92 -15.95 1.65
N LEU A 69 6.56 -15.20 2.69
CA LEU A 69 5.26 -15.30 3.35
C LEU A 69 4.23 -14.49 2.59
N VAL A 70 3.85 -14.97 1.41
CA VAL A 70 2.80 -14.37 0.58
C VAL A 70 1.46 -15.10 0.71
N ASP A 71 0.37 -14.34 0.79
CA ASP A 71 -0.99 -14.86 0.61
C ASP A 71 -1.30 -15.17 -0.87
N ASP A 72 -2.47 -15.73 -1.16
CA ASP A 72 -2.84 -16.14 -2.52
C ASP A 72 -2.95 -14.97 -3.51
N SER A 73 -3.03 -13.73 -3.01
CA SER A 73 -3.01 -12.51 -3.81
C SER A 73 -1.60 -11.91 -3.92
N GLY A 74 -0.58 -12.56 -3.35
CA GLY A 74 0.80 -12.08 -3.33
C GLY A 74 1.06 -11.02 -2.26
N TRP A 75 0.19 -10.86 -1.26
CA TRP A 75 0.44 -9.90 -0.18
C TRP A 75 1.33 -10.51 0.88
N THR A 76 2.35 -9.75 1.28
CA THR A 76 3.18 -10.06 2.46
C THR A 76 2.67 -9.33 3.70
N PRO A 77 3.11 -9.69 4.91
CA PRO A 77 2.83 -8.92 6.11
C PRO A 77 3.24 -7.44 6.01
N VAL A 78 4.28 -7.11 5.25
CA VAL A 78 4.71 -5.72 5.01
C VAL A 78 3.67 -4.94 4.21
N HIS A 79 3.08 -5.55 3.17
CA HIS A 79 2.00 -4.93 2.41
C HIS A 79 0.78 -4.64 3.31
N ILE A 80 0.42 -5.60 4.16
CA ILE A 80 -0.69 -5.45 5.10
C ILE A 80 -0.38 -4.35 6.12
N ALA A 81 0.84 -4.31 6.69
CA ALA A 81 1.26 -3.25 7.61
C ALA A 81 1.15 -1.87 6.97
N CYS A 82 1.50 -1.75 5.68
CA CYS A 82 1.33 -0.51 4.93
C CYS A 82 -0.14 -0.12 4.74
N GLY A 83 -1.05 -1.08 4.61
CA GLY A 83 -2.50 -0.82 4.54
C GLY A 83 -3.16 -0.51 5.87
N VAL A 84 -2.64 -1.06 6.97
CA VAL A 84 -3.08 -0.75 8.33
C VAL A 84 -2.56 0.60 8.79
N GLY A 85 -1.37 1.00 8.33
CA GLY A 85 -0.78 2.31 8.67
C GLY A 85 -0.01 2.32 10.00
N ASN A 86 0.09 1.19 10.69
CA ASN A 86 0.82 1.13 11.97
C ASN A 86 2.34 1.10 11.74
N ILE A 87 2.97 2.24 11.97
CA ILE A 87 4.42 2.44 11.86
C ILE A 87 5.21 1.54 12.82
N SER A 88 4.70 1.26 14.03
CA SER A 88 5.38 0.38 14.99
C SER A 88 5.48 -1.04 14.45
N ILE A 89 4.37 -1.59 13.97
CA ILE A 89 4.35 -2.93 13.35
C ILE A 89 5.25 -2.95 12.12
N LEU A 90 5.16 -1.97 11.23
CA LEU A 90 6.05 -1.92 10.07
C LEU A 90 7.52 -1.90 10.48
N SER A 91 7.89 -1.10 11.49
CA SER A 91 9.27 -1.00 11.96
C SER A 91 9.79 -2.32 12.52
N LYS A 92 8.93 -3.09 13.20
CA LYS A 92 9.24 -4.45 13.67
C LYS A 92 9.47 -5.42 12.51
N LEU A 93 8.63 -5.36 11.48
CA LEU A 93 8.81 -6.19 10.28
C LEU A 93 10.09 -5.82 9.52
N MET A 94 10.36 -4.52 9.34
CA MET A 94 11.54 -4.04 8.60
C MET A 94 12.87 -4.24 9.36
N ALA A 95 12.82 -4.56 10.66
CA ALA A 95 13.97 -4.93 11.48
C ALA A 95 14.24 -6.45 11.50
N HIS A 96 13.42 -7.24 10.81
CA HIS A 96 13.62 -8.68 10.66
C HIS A 96 14.90 -8.99 9.84
N ASP A 97 15.47 -10.17 10.05
CA ASP A 97 16.63 -10.68 9.30
C ASP A 97 16.26 -12.01 8.61
N PRO A 98 16.32 -12.13 7.28
CA PRO A 98 16.66 -11.07 6.32
C PRO A 98 15.66 -9.90 6.36
N GLN A 99 16.14 -8.71 6.02
CA GLN A 99 15.32 -7.50 5.94
C GLN A 99 14.36 -7.61 4.74
N PRO A 100 13.04 -7.45 4.94
CA PRO A 100 12.06 -7.49 3.85
C PRO A 100 12.31 -6.40 2.80
N ASP A 101 12.07 -6.69 1.52
CA ASP A 101 12.11 -5.71 0.45
C ASP A 101 10.84 -4.82 0.48
N ILE A 102 11.01 -3.56 0.88
CA ILE A 102 9.94 -2.56 0.89
C ILE A 102 9.33 -2.29 -0.50
N ASN A 103 10.04 -2.68 -1.56
CA ASN A 103 9.64 -2.53 -2.95
C ASN A 103 9.08 -3.81 -3.57
N LEU A 104 8.95 -4.89 -2.79
CA LEU A 104 8.29 -6.10 -3.24
C LEU A 104 6.88 -5.74 -3.71
N ALA A 105 6.49 -6.31 -4.83
CA ALA A 105 5.19 -6.06 -5.44
C ALA A 105 4.32 -7.30 -5.28
N THR A 106 3.02 -7.08 -5.04
CA THR A 106 2.04 -8.16 -5.08
C THR A 106 1.91 -8.75 -6.49
N SER A 107 1.06 -9.78 -6.63
CA SER A 107 0.74 -10.38 -7.94
C SER A 107 0.23 -9.37 -8.98
N THR A 108 -0.30 -8.22 -8.55
CA THR A 108 -0.78 -7.13 -9.41
C THR A 108 0.19 -5.95 -9.50
N GLY A 109 1.44 -6.10 -9.03
CA GLY A 109 2.46 -5.04 -9.09
C GLY A 109 2.28 -3.90 -8.09
N VAL A 110 1.32 -4.03 -7.16
CA VAL A 110 1.09 -3.05 -6.09
C VAL A 110 2.18 -3.21 -5.03
N THR A 111 2.79 -2.11 -4.59
CA THR A 111 3.79 -2.11 -3.49
C THR A 111 3.20 -1.53 -2.21
N GLY A 112 3.88 -1.69 -1.07
CA GLY A 112 3.46 -1.08 0.20
C GLY A 112 3.18 0.43 0.10
N LEU A 113 3.98 1.17 -0.68
CA LEU A 113 3.76 2.61 -0.90
C LEU A 113 2.44 2.91 -1.63
N HIS A 114 2.05 2.10 -2.63
CA HIS A 114 0.74 2.26 -3.29
C HIS A 114 -0.41 2.08 -2.30
N VAL A 115 -0.28 1.09 -1.40
CA VAL A 115 -1.30 0.78 -0.39
C VAL A 115 -1.40 1.93 0.62
N ALA A 116 -0.28 2.39 1.17
CA ALA A 116 -0.25 3.48 2.15
C ALA A 116 -0.85 4.78 1.59
N VAL A 117 -0.55 5.11 0.33
CA VAL A 117 -1.17 6.26 -0.37
C VAL A 117 -2.68 6.07 -0.52
N SER A 118 -3.12 4.90 -1.00
CA SER A 118 -4.56 4.62 -1.20
C SER A 118 -5.38 4.66 0.10
N LYS A 119 -4.72 4.44 1.24
CA LYS A 119 -5.33 4.44 2.57
C LYS A 119 -5.14 5.76 3.32
N ASN A 120 -4.54 6.76 2.68
CA ASN A 120 -4.29 8.08 3.26
C ASN A 120 -3.42 8.07 4.54
N HIS A 121 -2.49 7.11 4.65
CA HIS A 121 -1.57 7.01 5.78
C HIS A 121 -0.35 7.94 5.58
N TYR A 122 -0.56 9.25 5.68
CA TYR A 122 0.43 10.24 5.23
C TYR A 122 1.77 10.19 5.97
N GLU A 123 1.73 10.06 7.30
CA GLU A 123 2.96 9.90 8.12
C GLU A 123 3.75 8.67 7.66
N LEU A 124 3.05 7.58 7.35
CA LEU A 124 3.68 6.39 6.83
C LEU A 124 4.21 6.58 5.41
N VAL A 125 3.50 7.27 4.52
CA VAL A 125 3.99 7.60 3.17
C VAL A 125 5.31 8.35 3.25
N GLU A 126 5.42 9.36 4.10
CA GLU A 126 6.68 10.08 4.29
C GLU A 126 7.78 9.16 4.80
N LYS A 127 7.48 8.30 5.78
CA LYS A 127 8.45 7.36 6.36
C LYS A 127 8.93 6.33 5.34
N LEU A 128 8.02 5.80 4.51
CA LEU A 128 8.35 4.87 3.42
C LEU A 128 9.34 5.50 2.44
N LEU A 129 9.10 6.77 2.04
CA LEU A 129 9.96 7.48 1.09
C LEU A 129 11.30 7.88 1.70
N LYS A 130 11.28 8.49 2.89
CA LYS A 130 12.46 9.13 3.51
C LYS A 130 13.35 8.13 4.25
N ASP A 131 12.75 7.20 4.99
CA ASP A 131 13.50 6.32 5.89
C ASP A 131 13.75 4.96 5.24
N TYR A 132 12.71 4.34 4.69
CA TYR A 132 12.81 3.01 4.08
C TYR A 132 13.21 3.03 2.59
N LYS A 133 13.33 4.22 1.97
CA LYS A 133 13.73 4.39 0.56
C LYS A 133 12.83 3.63 -0.42
N ALA A 134 11.53 3.56 -0.13
CA ALA A 134 10.54 2.99 -1.02
C ALA A 134 10.50 3.76 -2.36
N SER A 135 10.43 3.01 -3.45
CA SER A 135 10.41 3.55 -4.81
C SER A 135 9.04 4.10 -5.15
N ALA A 136 8.98 5.43 -5.33
CA ALA A 136 7.81 6.13 -5.82
C ALA A 136 7.54 5.93 -7.33
N ARG A 137 8.38 5.15 -8.03
CA ARG A 137 8.34 4.98 -9.50
C ARG A 137 7.82 3.61 -9.95
N LYS A 138 7.59 2.68 -9.01
CA LYS A 138 7.01 1.37 -9.34
C LYS A 138 5.63 1.55 -9.95
N ARG A 139 5.29 0.68 -10.89
CA ARG A 139 4.02 0.68 -11.60
C ARG A 139 3.28 -0.62 -11.31
N ASP A 140 2.00 -0.52 -10.99
CA ASP A 140 1.13 -1.68 -10.84
C ASP A 140 0.69 -2.26 -12.20
N SER A 141 -0.19 -3.26 -12.18
CA SER A 141 -0.69 -3.95 -13.37
C SER A 141 -1.51 -3.05 -14.29
N ARG A 142 -2.01 -1.90 -13.82
CA ARG A 142 -2.64 -0.86 -14.63
C ARG A 142 -1.64 0.17 -15.14
N GLY A 143 -0.36 0.01 -14.84
CA GLY A 143 0.68 0.99 -15.13
C GLY A 143 0.66 2.17 -14.17
N GLN A 144 -0.14 2.15 -13.11
CA GLN A 144 -0.27 3.30 -12.21
C GLN A 144 0.91 3.34 -11.24
N THR A 145 1.45 4.54 -11.04
CA THR A 145 2.41 4.84 -9.95
C THR A 145 1.65 5.28 -8.69
N PRO A 146 2.31 5.37 -7.51
CA PRO A 146 1.67 5.92 -6.32
C PRO A 146 1.10 7.35 -6.53
N LEU A 147 1.69 8.14 -7.44
CA LEU A 147 1.18 9.49 -7.74
C LEU A 147 -0.19 9.48 -8.41
N HIS A 148 -0.49 8.48 -9.25
CA HIS A 148 -1.84 8.33 -9.84
C HIS A 148 -2.89 8.12 -8.75
N ARG A 149 -2.57 7.27 -7.77
CA ARG A 149 -3.44 6.98 -6.62
C ARG A 149 -3.57 8.20 -5.70
N ALA A 150 -2.49 8.95 -5.49
CA ALA A 150 -2.53 10.20 -4.71
C ALA A 150 -3.46 11.25 -5.36
N GLY A 151 -3.42 11.36 -6.70
CA GLY A 151 -4.35 12.18 -7.48
C GLY A 151 -5.80 11.77 -7.27
N ALA A 152 -6.12 10.49 -7.51
CA ALA A 152 -7.47 9.93 -7.33
C ALA A 152 -8.02 10.11 -5.90
N CYS A 153 -7.19 9.85 -4.89
CA CYS A 153 -7.60 9.93 -3.48
C CYS A 153 -7.70 11.36 -2.94
N GLY A 154 -7.28 12.37 -3.70
CA GLY A 154 -7.33 13.77 -3.26
C GLY A 154 -6.29 14.11 -2.17
N SER A 155 -5.16 13.40 -2.13
CA SER A 155 -4.15 13.64 -1.09
C SER A 155 -3.07 14.63 -1.54
N SER A 156 -3.24 15.90 -1.17
CA SER A 156 -2.21 16.94 -1.37
C SER A 156 -0.88 16.61 -0.68
N VAL A 157 -0.93 15.96 0.49
CA VAL A 157 0.27 15.58 1.25
C VAL A 157 1.05 14.49 0.51
N ALA A 158 0.37 13.43 0.06
CA ALA A 158 1.03 12.37 -0.71
C ALA A 158 1.55 12.90 -2.06
N VAL A 159 0.80 13.76 -2.74
CA VAL A 159 1.26 14.40 -3.98
C VAL A 159 2.57 15.15 -3.76
N LYS A 160 2.64 16.04 -2.76
CA LYS A 160 3.87 16.79 -2.45
C LYS A 160 5.04 15.86 -2.13
N ALA A 161 4.84 14.91 -1.22
CA ALA A 161 5.89 13.97 -0.82
C ALA A 161 6.43 13.14 -2.00
N LEU A 162 5.54 12.68 -2.90
CA LEU A 162 5.93 11.91 -4.07
C LEU A 162 6.67 12.76 -5.12
N VAL A 163 6.22 14.00 -5.36
CA VAL A 163 6.90 14.93 -6.28
C VAL A 163 8.29 15.32 -5.73
N GLU A 164 8.41 15.57 -4.43
CA GLU A 164 9.70 15.79 -3.76
C GLU A 164 10.63 14.57 -3.88
N ALA A 165 10.08 13.36 -3.92
CA ALA A 165 10.83 12.13 -4.22
C ALA A 165 11.26 12.00 -5.70
N GLY A 166 11.01 13.00 -6.54
CA GLY A 166 11.50 13.09 -7.91
C GLY A 166 10.80 12.17 -8.90
N VAL A 167 9.50 11.92 -8.71
CA VAL A 167 8.70 11.21 -9.73
C VAL A 167 8.41 12.11 -10.93
N ASN A 168 8.17 11.49 -12.09
CA ASN A 168 7.64 12.21 -13.25
C ASN A 168 6.15 12.50 -13.02
N VAL A 169 5.79 13.76 -12.79
CA VAL A 169 4.40 14.21 -12.59
C VAL A 169 3.51 13.90 -13.80
N ASN A 170 4.10 13.84 -14.99
CA ASN A 170 3.43 13.58 -16.26
C ASN A 170 3.53 12.12 -16.71
N ALA A 171 3.89 11.19 -15.80
CA ALA A 171 3.83 9.78 -16.10
C ALA A 171 2.39 9.37 -16.42
N THR A 172 2.20 8.64 -17.51
CA THR A 172 0.91 8.09 -17.92
C THR A 172 0.81 6.62 -17.51
N ASP A 173 -0.37 6.16 -17.12
CA ASP A 173 -0.68 4.74 -16.93
C ASP A 173 -1.04 4.04 -18.27
N LYS A 174 -1.60 2.83 -18.23
CA LYS A 174 -1.94 2.07 -19.44
C LYS A 174 -3.09 2.68 -20.25
N ASP A 175 -3.93 3.51 -19.63
CA ASP A 175 -5.04 4.20 -20.28
C ASP A 175 -4.57 5.55 -20.87
N GLY A 176 -3.28 5.87 -20.75
CA GLY A 176 -2.71 7.16 -21.13
C GLY A 176 -2.93 8.23 -20.06
N TRP A 177 -3.56 7.89 -18.94
CA TRP A 177 -3.96 8.86 -17.92
C TRP A 177 -2.79 9.24 -17.02
N THR A 178 -2.65 10.53 -16.77
CA THR A 178 -1.74 11.08 -15.75
C THR A 178 -2.44 11.19 -14.39
N ALA A 179 -1.70 11.48 -13.32
CA ALA A 179 -2.29 11.79 -12.02
C ALA A 179 -3.31 12.95 -12.06
N LEU A 180 -3.15 13.90 -12.98
CA LEU A 180 -4.10 15.01 -13.16
C LEU A 180 -5.44 14.53 -13.74
N HIS A 181 -5.44 13.55 -14.65
CA HIS A 181 -6.68 12.92 -15.13
C HIS A 181 -7.44 12.28 -13.97
N HIS A 182 -6.74 11.45 -13.17
CA HIS A 182 -7.33 10.78 -12.01
C HIS A 182 -7.87 11.77 -10.97
N ALA A 183 -7.15 12.86 -10.67
CA ALA A 183 -7.63 13.88 -9.75
C ALA A 183 -8.92 14.56 -10.24
N LEU A 184 -8.97 14.93 -11.53
CA LEU A 184 -10.13 15.61 -12.10
C LEU A 184 -11.35 14.69 -12.27
N ALA A 185 -11.12 13.43 -12.68
CA ALA A 185 -12.18 12.42 -12.77
C ALA A 185 -12.83 12.12 -11.42
N GLU A 186 -12.04 12.10 -10.34
CA GLU A 186 -12.52 11.85 -8.97
C GLU A 186 -12.97 13.13 -8.23
N GLY A 187 -13.06 14.27 -8.93
CA GLY A 187 -13.55 15.53 -8.36
C GLY A 187 -12.59 16.25 -7.42
N GLN A 188 -11.31 15.90 -7.41
CA GLN A 188 -10.26 16.40 -6.51
C GLN A 188 -9.66 17.72 -7.02
N GLY A 189 -10.49 18.77 -7.08
CA GLY A 189 -10.13 20.07 -7.67
C GLY A 189 -8.86 20.69 -7.08
N ASP A 190 -8.73 20.73 -5.75
CA ASP A 190 -7.55 21.30 -5.07
C ASP A 190 -6.26 20.54 -5.41
N VAL A 191 -6.35 19.21 -5.49
CA VAL A 191 -5.21 18.37 -5.88
C VAL A 191 -4.87 18.54 -7.35
N ALA A 192 -5.88 18.71 -8.22
CA ALA A 192 -5.66 19.01 -9.62
C ALA A 192 -4.90 20.33 -9.81
N VAL A 193 -5.30 21.40 -9.09
CA VAL A 193 -4.59 22.69 -9.08
C VAL A 193 -3.14 22.50 -8.60
N LEU A 194 -2.95 21.83 -7.46
CA LEU A 194 -1.62 21.54 -6.92
C LEU A 194 -0.74 20.74 -7.90
N LEU A 195 -1.30 19.76 -8.60
CA LEU A 195 -0.56 18.99 -9.60
C LEU A 195 -0.06 19.91 -10.73
N VAL A 196 -0.86 20.88 -11.19
CA VAL A 196 -0.44 21.87 -12.19
C VAL A 196 0.65 22.79 -11.64
N GLU A 197 0.53 23.27 -10.40
CA GLU A 197 1.57 24.05 -9.72
C GLU A 197 2.91 23.28 -9.64
N LEU A 198 2.82 21.95 -9.50
CA LEU A 198 3.96 21.04 -9.47
C LEU A 198 4.43 20.57 -10.86
N GLY A 199 3.91 21.15 -11.94
CA GLY A 199 4.37 20.91 -13.32
C GLY A 199 3.60 19.83 -14.08
N ALA A 200 2.39 19.45 -13.66
CA ALA A 200 1.49 18.64 -14.46
C ALA A 200 1.03 19.42 -15.71
N ARG A 201 1.13 18.76 -16.87
CA ARG A 201 0.65 19.27 -18.15
C ARG A 201 -0.86 19.06 -18.26
N LYS A 202 -1.57 20.13 -18.66
CA LYS A 202 -3.03 20.16 -18.83
C LYS A 202 -3.50 19.62 -20.19
N ASP A 203 -2.58 19.28 -21.08
CA ASP A 203 -2.82 18.92 -22.48
C ASP A 203 -2.38 17.49 -22.83
N VAL A 204 -2.01 16.67 -21.83
CA VAL A 204 -1.68 15.25 -22.08
C VAL A 204 -2.95 14.53 -22.50
N GLU A 205 -2.95 13.89 -23.65
CA GLU A 205 -4.09 13.13 -24.14
C GLU A 205 -3.99 11.68 -23.65
N GLY A 206 -5.10 11.17 -23.13
CA GLY A 206 -5.30 9.74 -22.90
C GLY A 206 -5.42 8.96 -24.21
N ASN A 207 -5.61 7.64 -24.10
CA ASN A 207 -5.68 6.79 -25.28
C ASN A 207 -6.90 7.07 -26.18
N GLU A 208 -7.96 7.71 -25.67
CA GLU A 208 -9.15 8.11 -26.43
C GLU A 208 -9.10 9.58 -26.89
N GLY A 209 -7.98 10.28 -26.66
CA GLY A 209 -7.75 11.68 -27.06
C GLY A 209 -8.30 12.71 -26.05
N GLU A 210 -8.84 12.26 -24.93
CA GLU A 210 -9.33 13.08 -23.84
C GLU A 210 -8.17 13.74 -23.07
N LYS A 211 -8.31 15.04 -22.78
CA LYS A 211 -7.40 15.77 -21.90
C LYS A 211 -7.88 15.66 -20.45
N PRO A 212 -7.04 16.00 -19.44
CA PRO A 212 -7.45 15.89 -18.05
C PRO A 212 -8.74 16.65 -17.71
N VAL A 213 -8.98 17.81 -18.34
CA VAL A 213 -10.18 18.61 -18.10
C VAL A 213 -11.45 18.01 -18.73
N ASP A 214 -11.31 17.13 -19.72
CA ASP A 214 -12.44 16.53 -20.43
C ASP A 214 -13.09 15.42 -19.60
N VAL A 215 -12.34 14.78 -18.69
CA VAL A 215 -12.85 13.76 -17.77
C VAL A 215 -13.44 14.35 -16.47
N ALA A 216 -13.39 15.68 -16.31
CA ALA A 216 -13.81 16.37 -15.11
C ALA A 216 -15.34 16.62 -15.08
N GLY A 217 -15.99 16.40 -13.94
CA GLY A 217 -17.38 16.83 -13.73
C GLY A 217 -17.54 18.36 -13.84
N GLU A 218 -18.71 18.85 -14.23
CA GLU A 218 -18.94 20.28 -14.54
C GLU A 218 -18.51 21.24 -13.43
N ALA A 219 -18.82 20.92 -12.16
CA ALA A 219 -18.48 21.75 -11.02
C ALA A 219 -16.95 21.80 -10.78
N VAL A 220 -16.28 20.65 -10.77
CA VAL A 220 -14.83 20.57 -10.57
C VAL A 220 -14.08 21.18 -11.75
N ARG A 221 -14.60 21.05 -12.98
CA ARG A 221 -14.06 21.68 -14.18
C ARG A 221 -14.03 23.20 -14.05
N ARG A 222 -15.16 23.82 -13.71
CA ARG A 222 -15.24 25.28 -13.50
C ARG A 222 -14.29 25.76 -12.40
N TYR A 223 -14.19 24.99 -11.33
CA TYR A 223 -13.25 25.29 -10.25
C TYR A 223 -11.81 25.24 -10.77
N PHE A 224 -11.39 24.13 -11.37
CA PHE A 224 -10.05 23.94 -11.90
C PHE A 224 -9.67 25.03 -12.90
N GLU A 225 -10.50 25.28 -13.92
CA GLU A 225 -10.26 26.29 -14.97
C GLU A 225 -10.14 27.72 -14.42
N SER A 226 -10.74 28.04 -13.26
CA SER A 226 -10.61 29.35 -12.64
C SER A 226 -9.37 29.51 -11.75
N HIS A 227 -8.60 28.44 -11.53
CA HIS A 227 -7.44 28.41 -10.63
C HIS A 227 -6.12 28.02 -11.32
N VAL A 228 -6.09 27.78 -12.64
CA VAL A 228 -4.89 27.31 -13.39
C VAL A 228 -4.66 27.97 -14.74
#